data_AF-A0A8J8WBD3-F1
#
_entry.id   AF-A0A8J8WBD3-F1
#
_cell.length_a   1.000
_cell.length_b   1.000
_cell.length_c   1.000
_cell.angle_alpha   90.00
_cell.angle_beta   90.00
_cell.angle_gamma   90.00
#
_symmetry.space_group_name_H-M   'P 1'
#
loop_
_entity.id
_entity.type
_entity.pdbx_description
1 polymer ?
#
loop_
_entity_poly.entity_id
_entity_poly.type
_entity_poly.pdbx_seq_one_letter_code
_entity_poly.pdbx_strand_id
1 'polypeptide(L)'
;MFFKGVIIVAGIVLVAIVTTVFVYDSEVTQNYFNGITKNDSQKIIDLTQQFIVTSPTFAFDGISDSLEIKIISDNASESKYILKGQFKTLHIGYGDRTNLDLSEDITLHVIAISVVDGKIISAIIDNQWDELNQITCNVANC
;
A
#
# COMPACT_ATOMS: atom_id res chain seq x y z
N MET A 1 40.37 3.05 41.25
CA MET A 1 40.93 3.83 40.12
C MET A 1 40.79 2.98 38.86
N PHE A 2 40.23 3.58 37.82
CA PHE A 2 39.77 3.06 36.51
C PHE A 2 40.79 2.10 35.84
N PHE A 3 40.41 1.08 35.05
CA PHE A 3 39.72 1.21 33.75
C PHE A 3 38.97 -0.06 33.33
N LYS A 4 37.82 0.15 32.68
CA LYS A 4 37.04 -0.81 31.89
C LYS A 4 37.76 -1.06 30.56
N GLY A 5 37.74 -2.30 30.08
CA GLY A 5 38.13 -2.66 28.71
C GLY A 5 37.88 -4.14 28.46
N VAL A 6 36.67 -4.49 28.04
CA VAL A 6 36.34 -5.85 27.58
C VAL A 6 36.61 -5.89 26.07
N ILE A 7 37.54 -6.76 25.66
CA ILE A 7 37.76 -7.13 24.26
C ILE A 7 37.10 -8.49 24.04
N ILE A 8 36.24 -8.53 23.02
CA ILE A 8 35.52 -9.70 22.52
C ILE A 8 36.48 -10.52 21.64
N VAL A 9 36.34 -11.85 21.65
CA VAL A 9 36.23 -12.74 20.47
C VAL A 9 36.67 -14.16 20.84
N ALA A 10 35.74 -15.13 20.76
CA ALA A 10 36.02 -16.50 20.32
C ALA A 10 34.71 -17.27 20.02
N GLY A 11 34.57 -17.76 18.78
CA GLY A 11 33.97 -19.08 18.49
C GLY A 11 32.47 -19.18 18.16
N ILE A 12 32.19 -19.42 16.88
CA ILE A 12 30.91 -19.79 16.22
C ILE A 12 30.69 -21.32 16.42
N VAL A 13 29.52 -21.98 16.54
CA VAL A 13 28.39 -22.23 15.60
C VAL A 13 27.37 -23.14 16.31
N LEU A 14 26.05 -22.93 16.12
CA LEU A 14 25.09 -23.97 15.68
C LEU A 14 23.68 -23.39 15.41
N VAL A 15 23.13 -23.84 14.30
CA VAL A 15 22.01 -23.30 13.50
C VAL A 15 20.66 -23.49 14.19
N ALA A 16 19.81 -22.45 14.19
CA ALA A 16 18.38 -22.58 14.40
C ALA A 16 17.62 -21.59 13.50
N ILE A 17 17.06 -22.13 12.42
CA ILE A 17 15.83 -21.74 11.72
C ILE A 17 15.57 -20.22 11.66
N VAL A 18 15.92 -19.62 10.52
CA VAL A 18 15.51 -18.26 10.20
C VAL A 18 14.02 -18.27 9.85
N THR A 19 13.15 -18.19 10.85
CA THR A 19 11.84 -17.57 10.64
C THR A 19 12.10 -16.07 10.64
N THR A 20 12.30 -15.47 9.45
CA THR A 20 12.22 -14.00 9.35
C THR A 20 10.78 -13.61 9.64
N VAL A 21 10.47 -13.40 10.91
CA VAL A 21 9.44 -12.44 11.29
C VAL A 21 9.97 -11.13 10.74
N PHE A 22 9.44 -10.72 9.58
CA PHE A 22 9.63 -9.36 9.10
C PHE A 22 8.94 -8.46 10.13
N VAL A 23 9.72 -7.96 11.09
CA VAL A 23 9.33 -6.80 11.87
C VAL A 23 9.30 -5.68 10.86
N TYR A 24 8.12 -5.40 10.30
CA TYR A 24 7.88 -4.17 9.58
C TYR A 24 8.06 -3.06 10.61
N ASP A 25 9.22 -2.41 10.56
CA ASP A 25 9.48 -1.21 11.33
C ASP A 25 8.47 -0.14 10.89
N SER A 26 7.45 0.08 11.72
CA SER A 26 6.40 1.06 11.48
C SER A 26 6.89 2.51 11.59
N GLU A 27 8.12 2.74 12.06
CA GLU A 27 8.64 4.09 12.33
C GLU A 27 9.03 4.86 11.06
N VAL A 28 9.30 4.16 9.94
CA VAL A 28 9.69 4.81 8.68
C VAL A 28 8.50 5.54 8.03
N THR A 29 7.26 5.12 8.28
CA THR A 29 6.08 5.75 7.64
C THR A 29 5.72 7.11 8.27
N GLN A 30 5.94 7.29 9.57
CA GLN A 30 5.53 8.49 10.31
C GLN A 30 6.29 9.75 9.85
N ASN A 31 7.57 9.63 9.46
CA ASN A 31 8.39 10.77 9.09
C ASN A 31 8.10 11.36 7.69
N TYR A 32 7.25 10.72 6.88
CA TYR A 32 6.83 11.25 5.58
C TYR A 32 5.65 12.24 5.69
N PHE A 33 4.94 12.26 6.83
CA PHE A 33 3.64 12.92 6.99
C PHE A 33 3.68 14.38 7.44
N ASN A 34 4.83 14.92 7.86
CA ASN A 34 4.88 16.31 8.32
C ASN A 34 5.13 17.30 7.17
N GLY A 35 4.10 18.08 6.85
CA GLY A 35 4.22 19.29 6.04
C GLY A 35 3.57 19.15 4.70
N ILE A 36 2.29 19.53 4.66
CA ILE A 36 1.49 19.52 3.47
C ILE A 36 1.23 21.01 3.04
N THR A 37 2.10 21.59 2.17
CA THR A 37 1.80 22.62 1.10
C THR A 37 2.28 22.23 -0.34
N LYS A 38 1.45 22.22 -1.43
CA LYS A 38 1.69 21.93 -2.91
C LYS A 38 2.53 20.68 -3.28
N ASN A 39 3.61 20.45 -2.55
CA ASN A 39 4.26 19.17 -2.24
C ASN A 39 3.27 18.06 -1.83
N ASP A 40 2.00 18.41 -1.63
CA ASP A 40 1.00 17.66 -0.87
C ASP A 40 0.19 16.77 -1.73
N SER A 41 -0.43 17.38 -2.72
CA SER A 41 -1.15 16.72 -3.77
C SER A 41 -0.21 15.70 -4.38
N GLN A 42 1.06 16.09 -4.62
CA GLN A 42 2.07 15.15 -5.08
C GLN A 42 2.40 14.07 -4.05
N LYS A 43 2.68 14.40 -2.78
CA LYS A 43 2.90 13.39 -1.71
C LYS A 43 1.72 12.44 -1.55
N ILE A 44 0.49 12.92 -1.63
CA ILE A 44 -0.73 12.14 -1.53
C ILE A 44 -0.88 11.26 -2.77
N ILE A 45 -0.55 11.77 -3.96
CA ILE A 45 -0.48 10.95 -5.19
C ILE A 45 0.59 9.87 -5.05
N ASP A 46 1.79 10.20 -4.57
CA ASP A 46 2.90 9.26 -4.39
C ASP A 46 2.56 8.18 -3.35
N LEU A 47 1.96 8.58 -2.21
CA LEU A 47 1.41 7.68 -1.20
C LEU A 47 0.37 6.74 -1.81
N THR A 48 -0.56 7.30 -2.59
CA THR A 48 -1.64 6.55 -3.23
C THR A 48 -1.09 5.58 -4.27
N GLN A 49 -0.10 6.01 -5.05
CA GLN A 49 0.58 5.17 -6.03
C GLN A 49 1.29 4.02 -5.34
N GLN A 50 2.08 4.31 -4.30
CA GLN A 50 2.78 3.30 -3.52
C GLN A 50 1.81 2.28 -2.93
N PHE A 51 0.69 2.74 -2.37
CA PHE A 51 -0.36 1.86 -1.88
C PHE A 51 -0.91 0.96 -3.00
N ILE A 52 -1.34 1.53 -4.13
CA ILE A 52 -1.92 0.74 -5.23
C ILE A 52 -0.92 -0.30 -5.72
N VAL A 53 0.33 0.09 -6.04
CA VAL A 53 1.30 -0.86 -6.63
C VAL A 53 1.77 -1.94 -5.68
N THR A 54 1.59 -1.76 -4.37
CA THR A 54 1.89 -2.77 -3.34
C THR A 54 0.66 -3.52 -2.85
N SER A 55 -0.54 -3.08 -3.25
CA SER A 55 -1.80 -3.73 -2.88
C SER A 55 -1.99 -5.06 -3.61
N PRO A 56 -2.62 -6.08 -2.99
CA PRO A 56 -2.76 -7.41 -3.57
C PRO A 56 -3.30 -7.44 -5.01
N THR A 57 -4.30 -6.63 -5.34
CA THR A 57 -4.89 -6.63 -6.69
C THR A 57 -3.86 -6.24 -7.76
N PHE A 58 -3.12 -5.16 -7.56
CA PHE A 58 -2.10 -4.71 -8.52
C PHE A 58 -0.82 -5.54 -8.44
N ALA A 59 -0.40 -5.94 -7.23
CA ALA A 59 0.84 -6.69 -7.04
C ALA A 59 0.79 -8.08 -7.67
N PHE A 60 -0.41 -8.66 -7.82
CA PHE A 60 -0.58 -9.95 -8.48
C PHE A 60 -0.15 -9.90 -9.95
N ASP A 61 -0.65 -8.93 -10.71
CA ASP A 61 -0.49 -8.89 -12.18
C ASP A 61 -0.78 -7.52 -12.82
N GLY A 62 -0.58 -6.43 -12.08
CA GLY A 62 -0.77 -5.07 -12.53
C GLY A 62 0.22 -4.65 -13.61
N ILE A 63 -0.27 -3.97 -14.65
CA ILE A 63 0.56 -3.47 -15.74
C ILE A 63 1.14 -2.10 -15.33
N SER A 64 2.46 -2.04 -15.11
CA SER A 64 3.13 -0.91 -14.44
C SER A 64 2.92 0.46 -15.11
N ASP A 65 2.80 0.51 -16.43
CA ASP A 65 2.62 1.76 -17.19
C ASP A 65 1.14 2.19 -17.35
N SER A 66 0.20 1.42 -16.78
CA SER A 66 -1.23 1.67 -16.93
C SER A 66 -1.85 2.48 -15.78
N LEU A 67 -1.11 2.69 -14.68
CA LEU A 67 -1.62 3.35 -13.49
C LEU A 67 -1.68 4.87 -13.69
N GLU A 68 -2.89 5.42 -13.66
CA GLU A 68 -3.18 6.85 -13.62
C GLU A 68 -3.89 7.21 -12.32
N ILE A 69 -3.49 8.31 -11.67
CA ILE A 69 -4.13 8.79 -10.43
C ILE A 69 -4.50 10.26 -10.59
N LYS A 70 -5.73 10.61 -10.17
CA LYS A 70 -6.25 11.98 -10.19
C LYS A 70 -6.89 12.30 -8.84
N ILE A 71 -6.56 13.46 -8.28
CA ILE A 71 -7.31 14.01 -7.14
C ILE A 71 -8.64 14.55 -7.69
N ILE A 72 -9.75 14.05 -7.18
CA ILE A 72 -11.09 14.46 -7.60
C ILE A 72 -11.74 15.45 -6.64
N SER A 73 -11.29 15.47 -5.38
CA SER A 73 -11.70 16.44 -4.38
C SER A 73 -10.64 16.54 -3.29
N ASP A 74 -10.38 17.75 -2.82
CA ASP A 74 -9.54 18.03 -1.67
C ASP A 74 -10.27 18.99 -0.71
N ASN A 75 -10.08 18.75 0.58
CA ASN A 75 -10.49 19.63 1.66
C ASN A 75 -9.28 19.83 2.57
N ALA A 76 -8.53 20.90 2.29
CA ALA A 76 -7.32 21.25 3.04
C ALA A 76 -7.58 21.54 4.51
N SER A 77 -8.75 22.07 4.87
CA SER A 77 -9.11 22.35 6.28
C SER A 77 -9.29 21.07 7.11
N GLU A 78 -9.67 19.97 6.47
CA GLU A 78 -9.86 18.65 7.09
C GLU A 78 -8.74 17.66 6.75
N SER A 79 -7.67 18.11 6.08
CA SER A 79 -6.60 17.25 5.55
C SER A 79 -7.14 16.03 4.80
N LYS A 80 -8.25 16.20 4.07
CA LYS A 80 -8.99 15.14 3.42
C LYS A 80 -8.85 15.23 1.91
N TYR A 81 -8.53 14.10 1.27
CA TYR A 81 -8.39 13.97 -0.17
C TYR A 81 -9.18 12.77 -0.66
N ILE A 82 -9.89 12.97 -1.76
CA ILE A 82 -10.52 11.89 -2.51
C ILE A 82 -9.81 11.78 -3.84
N LEU A 83 -9.32 10.59 -4.14
CA LEU A 83 -8.58 10.26 -5.35
C LEU A 83 -9.32 9.20 -6.14
N LYS A 84 -9.11 9.24 -7.45
CA LYS A 84 -9.52 8.20 -8.39
C LYS A 84 -8.29 7.69 -9.11
N GLY A 85 -7.99 6.40 -8.93
CA GLY A 85 -7.00 5.67 -9.68
C GLY A 85 -7.64 4.85 -10.80
N GLN A 86 -6.91 4.63 -11.88
CA GLN A 86 -7.25 3.68 -12.94
C GLN A 86 -6.01 2.87 -13.28
N PHE A 87 -6.13 1.56 -13.41
CA PHE A 87 -5.02 0.69 -13.78
C PHE A 87 -5.52 -0.57 -14.47
N LYS A 88 -4.62 -1.28 -15.14
CA LYS A 88 -4.90 -2.56 -15.78
C LYS A 88 -4.20 -3.71 -15.08
N THR A 89 -4.85 -4.87 -15.07
CA THR A 89 -4.30 -6.16 -14.66
C THR A 89 -4.33 -7.14 -15.83
N LEU A 90 -3.54 -8.21 -15.77
CA LEU A 90 -3.53 -9.25 -16.80
C LEU A 90 -4.66 -10.27 -16.65
N HIS A 91 -5.29 -10.37 -15.49
CA HIS A 91 -6.39 -11.28 -15.22
C HIS A 91 -7.53 -10.54 -14.52
N ILE A 92 -8.75 -11.08 -14.67
CA ILE A 92 -9.93 -10.62 -13.95
C ILE A 92 -9.82 -10.85 -12.43
N GLY A 93 -10.65 -10.11 -11.69
CA GLY A 93 -10.84 -10.27 -10.25
C GLY A 93 -10.02 -9.30 -9.40
N TYR A 94 -10.03 -9.56 -8.09
CA TYR A 94 -9.49 -8.67 -7.06
C TYR A 94 -8.68 -9.48 -6.05
N GLY A 95 -7.80 -8.80 -5.33
CA GLY A 95 -6.95 -9.37 -4.29
C GLY A 95 -5.84 -10.28 -4.82
N ASP A 96 -5.25 -11.03 -3.88
CA ASP A 96 -4.29 -12.10 -4.21
C ASP A 96 -5.02 -13.31 -4.81
N ARG A 97 -4.58 -13.71 -6.00
CA ARG A 97 -5.17 -14.75 -6.82
C ARG A 97 -4.16 -15.87 -7.15
N THR A 98 -3.05 -15.96 -6.42
CA THR A 98 -1.94 -16.92 -6.65
C THR A 98 -2.37 -18.38 -6.73
N ASN A 99 -3.47 -18.75 -6.08
CA ASN A 99 -3.97 -20.13 -6.06
C ASN A 99 -5.09 -20.41 -7.08
N LEU A 100 -5.37 -19.48 -8.00
CA LEU A 100 -6.43 -19.60 -8.99
C LEU A 100 -5.84 -19.85 -10.38
N ASP A 101 -6.46 -20.76 -11.14
CA ASP A 101 -6.18 -20.96 -12.56
C ASP A 101 -7.02 -19.96 -13.36
N LEU A 102 -6.39 -18.85 -13.77
CA LEU A 102 -7.05 -17.74 -14.45
C LEU A 102 -6.51 -17.62 -15.87
N SER A 103 -7.39 -17.33 -16.83
CA SER A 103 -6.98 -16.96 -18.19
C SER A 103 -6.53 -15.51 -18.22
N GLU A 104 -5.53 -15.20 -19.05
CA GLU A 104 -5.16 -13.82 -19.35
C GLU A 104 -6.36 -13.08 -19.98
N ASP A 105 -6.78 -12.01 -19.34
CA ASP A 105 -7.82 -11.08 -19.76
C ASP A 105 -7.53 -9.68 -19.19
N ILE A 106 -7.02 -8.80 -20.05
CA ILE A 106 -6.61 -7.46 -19.65
C ILE A 106 -7.82 -6.67 -19.14
N THR A 107 -7.86 -6.47 -17.82
CA THR A 107 -8.99 -5.86 -17.14
C THR A 107 -8.64 -4.45 -16.70
N LEU A 108 -9.50 -3.47 -17.00
CA LEU A 108 -9.38 -2.09 -16.52
C LEU A 108 -10.13 -1.96 -15.19
N HIS A 109 -9.42 -1.58 -14.14
CA HIS A 109 -9.96 -1.30 -12.83
C HIS A 109 -9.99 0.20 -12.53
N VAL A 110 -10.96 0.60 -11.72
CA VAL A 110 -11.10 1.94 -11.17
C VAL A 110 -11.10 1.86 -9.65
N ILE A 111 -10.17 2.53 -9.00
CA ILE A 111 -10.08 2.56 -7.53
C ILE A 111 -10.44 3.95 -6.99
N ALA A 112 -11.39 4.01 -6.06
CA ALA A 112 -11.74 5.22 -5.31
C ALA A 112 -11.04 5.18 -3.95
N ILE A 113 -10.25 6.21 -3.65
CA ILE A 113 -9.39 6.25 -2.47
C ILE A 113 -9.69 7.49 -1.65
N SER A 114 -9.85 7.31 -0.34
CA SER A 114 -9.98 8.41 0.61
C SER A 114 -8.76 8.46 1.52
N VAL A 115 -8.15 9.64 1.60
CA VAL A 115 -7.01 9.93 2.47
C VAL A 115 -7.42 10.99 3.47
N VAL A 116 -7.17 10.75 4.76
CA VAL A 116 -7.43 11.71 5.85
C VAL A 116 -6.19 11.77 6.73
N ASP A 117 -5.70 12.97 7.01
CA ASP A 117 -4.48 13.20 7.81
C ASP A 117 -3.28 12.38 7.28
N GLY A 118 -3.17 12.28 5.95
CA GLY A 118 -2.15 11.49 5.26
C GLY A 118 -2.38 9.97 5.27
N LYS A 119 -3.40 9.45 5.95
CA LYS A 119 -3.65 8.00 6.00
C LYS A 119 -4.73 7.60 5.02
N ILE A 120 -4.48 6.53 4.27
CA ILE A 120 -5.50 5.90 3.44
C ILE A 120 -6.51 5.21 4.37
N ILE A 121 -7.75 5.71 4.38
CA ILE A 121 -8.84 5.19 5.23
C ILE A 121 -9.87 4.39 4.44
N SER A 122 -9.85 4.47 3.12
CA SER A 122 -10.72 3.69 2.23
C SER A 122 -10.04 3.54 0.87
N ALA A 123 -10.15 2.36 0.27
CA ALA A 123 -9.67 2.07 -1.07
C ALA A 123 -10.59 1.02 -1.73
N ILE A 124 -11.52 1.48 -2.57
CA ILE A 124 -12.56 0.63 -3.15
C ILE A 124 -12.34 0.49 -4.66
N ILE A 125 -12.14 -0.74 -5.14
CA ILE A 125 -12.00 -1.08 -6.55
C ILE A 125 -13.37 -1.42 -7.14
N ASP A 126 -13.70 -0.80 -8.28
CA ASP A 126 -14.90 -1.01 -9.10
C ASP A 126 -16.23 -0.95 -8.33
N ASN A 127 -16.24 -0.26 -7.18
CA ASN A 127 -17.35 -0.25 -6.20
C ASN A 127 -17.74 -1.67 -5.71
N GLN A 128 -16.83 -2.64 -5.81
CA GLN A 128 -17.07 -4.05 -5.55
C GLN A 128 -16.10 -4.67 -4.55
N TRP A 129 -14.92 -4.08 -4.38
CA TRP A 129 -13.87 -4.66 -3.56
C TRP A 129 -13.22 -3.62 -2.67
N ASP A 130 -13.19 -3.89 -1.37
CA ASP A 130 -12.41 -3.11 -0.41
C ASP A 130 -10.98 -3.65 -0.37
N GLU A 131 -10.05 -2.92 -0.98
CA GLU A 131 -8.65 -3.29 -1.10
C GLU A 131 -7.90 -3.20 0.23
N LEU A 132 -8.36 -2.39 1.19
CA LEU A 132 -7.74 -2.33 2.52
C LEU A 132 -8.07 -3.58 3.33
N ASN A 133 -9.34 -3.99 3.29
CA ASN A 133 -9.85 -5.10 4.09
C ASN A 133 -9.84 -6.44 3.35
N GLN A 134 -9.56 -6.44 2.04
CA GLN A 134 -9.57 -7.60 1.16
C GLN A 134 -10.91 -8.36 1.22
N ILE A 135 -12.01 -7.62 1.12
CA ILE A 135 -13.38 -8.15 1.15
C ILE A 135 -14.24 -7.54 0.04
N THR A 136 -15.25 -8.29 -0.39
CA THR A 136 -16.26 -7.77 -1.32
C THR A 136 -17.14 -6.73 -0.64
N CYS A 137 -17.37 -5.62 -1.33
CA CYS A 137 -18.37 -4.63 -0.98
C CYS A 137 -19.77 -5.23 -0.99
N ASN A 138 -20.52 -4.99 0.07
CA ASN A 138 -21.95 -5.28 0.15
C ASN A 138 -22.64 -4.07 0.81
N VAL A 139 -23.97 -4.12 0.93
CA VAL A 139 -24.81 -3.02 1.48
C VAL A 139 -24.37 -2.55 2.88
N ALA A 140 -23.57 -3.33 3.61
CA ALA A 140 -23.11 -3.00 4.97
C ALA A 140 -21.67 -2.49 5.04
N ASN A 141 -20.83 -2.76 4.03
CA ASN A 141 -19.38 -2.60 4.13
C ASN A 141 -18.78 -1.64 3.09
N CYS A 142 -19.62 -1.10 2.19
CA CYS A 142 -19.32 0.00 1.27
C CYS A 142 -20.58 0.89 1.12
#